data_AF-A0A924TW56-F1
#
_entry.id   AF-A0A924TW56-F1
#
_cell.length_a   1.000
_cell.length_b   1.000
_cell.length_c   1.000
_cell.angle_alpha   90.00
_cell.angle_beta   90.00
_cell.angle_gamma   90.00
#
_symmetry.space_group_name_H-M   'P 1'
#
loop_
_entity.id
_entity.type
_entity.pdbx_description
1 polymer ?
#
loop_
_entity_poly.entity_id
_entity_poly.type
_entity_poly.pdbx_seq_one_letter_code
_entity_poly.pdbx_strand_id
1 'polypeptide(L)' 'MSVLNVLLVEDDKAQRATLAGALRVEGFAVQTAASLSDGLALRAHSPVDLV' A
#
# COMPACT_ATOMS: atom_id res chain seq x y z
N MET A 1 -4.65 19.17 -6.13
CA MET A 1 -5.00 18.06 -5.21
C MET A 1 -3.75 17.23 -5.01
N SER A 2 -3.34 16.94 -3.77
CA SER A 2 -2.23 16.01 -3.53
C SER A 2 -2.72 14.57 -3.63
N VAL A 3 -1.91 13.69 -4.20
CA VAL A 3 -2.18 12.25 -4.26
C VAL A 3 -1.94 11.67 -2.86
N LEU A 4 -2.83 10.79 -2.40
CA LEU A 4 -2.70 10.10 -1.11
C LEU A 4 -1.81 8.86 -1.27
N ASN A 5 -0.83 8.70 -0.38
CA ASN A 5 0.11 7.57 -0.34
C ASN A 5 -0.43 6.48 0.60
N VAL A 6 -0.82 5.35 0.02
CA VAL A 6 -1.43 4.22 0.72
C VAL A 6 -0.42 3.08 0.85
N LEU A 7 -0.26 2.55 2.06
CA LEU A 7 0.52 1.35 2.34
C LEU A 7 -0.42 0.16 2.56
N LEU A 8 -0.63 -0.66 1.53
CA LEU A 8 -1.44 -1.87 1.63
C LEU A 8 -0.62 -3.04 2.20
N VAL A 9 -0.93 -3.47 3.42
CA VAL A 9 -0.37 -4.68 4.03
C VAL A 9 -1.36 -5.84 3.85
N GLU A 10 -0.95 -6.87 3.13
CA GLU A 10 -1.81 -8.02 2.79
C GLU A 10 -0.92 -9.24 2.56
N ASP A 11 -1.18 -10.37 3.21
CA ASP A 11 -0.31 -11.56 3.13
C ASP A 11 -0.60 -12.39 1.87
N ASP A 12 -1.87 -12.49 1.47
CA ASP A 12 -2.22 -13.23 0.25
C ASP A 12 -1.83 -12.45 -1.02
N LYS A 13 -1.13 -13.15 -1.93
CA LYS A 13 -0.60 -12.53 -3.15
C LYS A 13 -1.70 -12.09 -4.12
N ALA A 14 -2.75 -12.89 -4.28
CA ALA A 14 -3.83 -12.62 -5.24
C ALA A 14 -4.72 -11.47 -4.75
N GLN A 15 -5.04 -11.48 -3.45
CA GLN A 15 -5.77 -10.41 -2.78
C GLN A 15 -5.00 -9.09 -2.83
N ARG A 16 -3.70 -9.11 -2.47
CA ARG A 16 -2.82 -7.92 -2.54
C ARG A 16 -2.78 -7.31 -3.94
N ALA A 17 -2.70 -8.15 -4.98
CA ALA A 17 -2.71 -7.68 -6.36
C ALA A 17 -4.05 -7.04 -6.75
N THR A 18 -5.16 -7.67 -6.38
CA THR A 18 -6.52 -7.17 -6.66
C THR A 18 -6.77 -5.82 -6.00
N LEU A 19 -6.51 -5.72 -4.69
CA LEU A 19 -6.73 -4.49 -3.91
C LEU A 19 -5.82 -3.36 -4.36
N ALA A 20 -4.53 -3.64 -4.61
CA ALA A 20 -3.60 -2.62 -5.10
C ALA A 20 -3.98 -2.13 -6.50
N GLY A 21 -4.54 -2.99 -7.36
CA GLY A 21 -5.07 -2.60 -8.66
C GLY A 21 -6.25 -1.64 -8.53
N ALA A 22 -7.23 -2.00 -7.71
CA ALA A 22 -8.42 -1.17 -7.47
C ALA A 22 -8.05 0.22 -6.91
N LEU A 23 -7.20 0.27 -5.88
CA LEU A 23 -6.78 1.53 -5.26
C LEU A 23 -6.01 2.44 -6.24
N ARG A 24 -5.19 1.86 -7.14
CA ARG A 24 -4.50 2.65 -8.17
C ARG A 24 -5.47 3.22 -9.21
N VAL A 25 -6.53 2.48 -9.57
CA VAL A 25 -7.59 2.98 -10.46
C VAL A 25 -8.31 4.19 -9.85
N GLU A 26 -8.51 4.19 -8.53
CA GLU A 26 -9.07 5.33 -7.78
C GLU A 26 -8.10 6.53 -7.65
N GLY A 27 -6.86 6.40 -8.15
CA GLY A 27 -5.87 7.48 -8.18
C GLY A 27 -4.96 7.55 -6.96
N PHE A 28 -4.93 6.53 -6.11
CA PHE A 28 -4.00 6.46 -4.97
C PHE A 28 -2.58 6.04 -5.39
N ALA A 29 -1.57 6.56 -4.70
CA ALA A 29 -0.20 6.07 -4.81
C ALA A 29 -0.02 4.88 -3.84
N VAL A 30 -0.03 3.65 -4.38
CA VAL A 30 -0.06 2.43 -3.56
C VAL A 30 1.28 1.73 -3.49
N GLN A 31 1.84 1.65 -2.27
CA GLN A 31 2.92 0.73 -1.89
C GLN A 31 2.31 -0.51 -1.24
N THR A 32 2.94 -1.68 -1.41
CA THR A 32 2.43 -2.94 -0.89
C THR A 32 3.46 -3.66 -0.01
N ALA A 33 2.98 -4.34 1.02
CA ALA A 33 3.75 -5.17 1.93
C ALA A 33 3.09 -6.55 2.07
N ALA A 34 3.88 -7.62 2.14
CA ALA A 34 3.37 -8.98 2.34
C ALA A 34 3.27 -9.38 3.82
N SER A 35 3.77 -8.53 4.72
CA SER A 35 3.84 -8.79 6.15
C SER A 35 3.86 -7.49 6.94
N LEU A 36 3.58 -7.58 8.25
CA LEU A 36 3.68 -6.44 9.16
C LEU A 36 5.12 -5.90 9.25
N SER A 37 6.13 -6.78 9.26
CA SER A 37 7.54 -6.37 9.29
C SER A 37 7.92 -5.55 8.06
N ASP A 38 7.48 -5.97 6.87
CA ASP A 38 7.72 -5.24 5.63
C ASP A 38 6.99 -3.90 5.64
N GLY A 39 5.74 -3.88 6.11
CA GLY A 39 4.94 -2.66 6.23
C GLY A 39 5.57 -1.64 7.16
N LEU A 40 6.06 -2.07 8.33
CA LEU A 40 6.76 -1.21 9.27
C LEU A 40 8.07 -0.67 8.67
N ALA A 41 8.83 -1.49 7.95
CA ALA A 41 10.03 -1.06 7.26
C ALA A 41 9.70 0.00 6.18
N LEU A 42 8.66 -0.22 5.37
CA LEU A 42 8.24 0.77 4.35
C LEU A 42 7.79 2.08 4.98
N ARG A 43 6.96 2.04 6.02
CA ARG A 43 6.48 3.24 6.72
C ARG A 43 7.62 4.06 7.33
N ALA A 44 8.70 3.43 7.75
CA ALA A 44 9.87 4.12 8.29
C ALA A 44 10.70 4.86 7.22
N HIS A 45 10.59 4.48 5.95
CA HIS A 45 11.44 4.98 4.86
C HIS A 45 10.65 5.63 3.70
N SER A 46 9.33 5.79 3.83
CA SER A 46 8.47 6.37 2.79
C SER A 46 7.29 7.13 3.40
N PRO A 47 6.80 8.20 2.74
CA PRO A 47 5.60 8.90 3.15
C PRO A 47 4.38 7.99 3.01
N VAL A 48 3.62 7.86 4.10
CA VAL A 48 2.39 7.06 4.18
C VAL A 48 1.32 7.91 4.84
N ASP A 49 0.23 8.17 4.13
CA ASP A 49 -0.90 8.95 4.62
C ASP A 49 -1.99 8.03 5.20
N LEU A 50 -2.06 6.78 4.72
CA LEU A 50 -3.01 5.75 5.13
C LEU A 50 -2.36 4.35 5.06
N VAL A 51 -2.68 3.50 6.03
CA VAL A 51 -2.34 2.07 6.05
C VAL A 51 -3.64 1.29 5.90
#